data_AF-A0AAJ0ML78-F1
#
_entry.id   AF-A0AAJ0ML78-F1
#
_cell.length_a   1.000
_cell.length_b   1.000
_cell.length_c   1.000
_cell.angle_alpha   90.00
_cell.angle_beta   90.00
_cell.angle_gamma   90.00
#
_symmetry.space_group_name_H-M   'P 1'
#
loop_
_entity.id
_entity.type
_entity.pdbx_description
1 polymer ?
#
loop_
_entity_poly.entity_id
_entity_poly.type
_entity_poly.pdbx_seq_one_letter_code
_entity_poly.pdbx_strand_id
1 'polypeptide(L)'
;MAATNTNRFSTYTTASVGSGTETKNGEPKKDLWMSMLDSVASGKRLPEKTIIVLGGTVDSQREFFESLSTSELRRALDRQGSRTPPVANSFALGYAYYDVLDADQEDTLARISLYTLTSPSPAFASLLQPLLTPQSIPNTLIVVLLDWSQPWKWMRQLREWILLLRTVLISLPNECKATMEEVMLSWRDRGRGGGTNLDGTTAIPGSDGDVSIPLGPGEWEDALGLPLCLVCQNAEKMEYLEKTQSWKEEEFDVVLQFMRTVLLKHGASLIYTTPSTPSQLPSLIHSSLGIHSLLKKHPLKHNVIDRDKIVVPPNWDSWGKIRVLREGFDVELVSNGWTIDLDQPLAPPQANGDHLENGHINGDEDPDEEQDPEGSTVTLYESAVQDPTMDALQIAGRNSHSTKLEIPTTETQTFLSQQLKVLESFKQKNEEAREEYRSKHPKKIEDDDYVSYNGRPPEPKVLEHIGPVQFNMGGIQVDADDMVQRLKERQTYGSSPEPPSPNDDGVVEEQPQMDTENLQAFFTGLMNRRSGSGH
;
A
#
# COMPACT_ATOMS: atom_id res chain seq x y z
N MET A 1 10.71 36.39 19.18
CA MET A 1 9.47 36.56 19.95
C MET A 1 9.02 35.19 20.41
N ALA A 2 9.16 34.91 21.70
CA ALA A 2 8.90 33.60 22.29
C ALA A 2 7.38 33.39 22.41
N ALA A 3 6.86 32.32 21.80
CA ALA A 3 5.50 31.86 22.00
C ALA A 3 5.49 30.92 23.21
N THR A 4 4.82 31.36 24.25
CA THR A 4 4.67 30.73 25.56
C THR A 4 3.77 29.49 25.50
N ASN A 5 4.27 28.38 26.03
CA ASN A 5 3.53 27.15 26.31
C ASN A 5 2.31 27.41 27.21
N THR A 6 1.11 27.18 26.71
CA THR A 6 -0.11 27.06 27.52
C THR A 6 -0.25 25.65 28.09
N ASN A 7 0.42 25.40 29.22
CA ASN A 7 0.03 24.31 30.11
C ASN A 7 -1.28 24.70 30.80
N ARG A 8 -2.35 23.93 30.55
CA ARG A 8 -3.62 24.03 31.28
C ARG A 8 -3.40 23.56 32.72
N PHE A 9 -3.15 24.50 33.62
CA PHE A 9 -3.32 24.29 35.06
C PHE A 9 -4.82 24.32 35.39
N SER A 10 -5.32 23.22 35.95
CA SER A 10 -6.66 23.14 36.51
C SER A 10 -6.75 24.04 37.75
N THR A 11 -7.47 25.15 37.64
CA THR A 11 -7.65 26.12 38.73
C THR A 11 -8.88 25.71 39.54
N TYR A 12 -8.71 24.85 40.54
CA TYR A 12 -9.75 24.66 41.56
C TYR A 12 -9.52 25.62 42.72
N THR A 13 -10.43 26.57 42.81
CA THR A 13 -10.76 27.50 43.90
C THR A 13 -10.35 27.06 45.31
N THR A 14 -9.36 27.74 45.90
CA THR A 14 -9.19 27.77 47.36
C THR A 14 -10.06 28.87 47.95
N ALA A 15 -11.21 28.48 48.49
CA ALA A 15 -12.01 29.34 49.36
C ALA A 15 -11.35 29.43 50.75
N SER A 16 -11.32 30.66 51.25
CA SER A 16 -10.86 31.05 52.59
C SER A 16 -11.74 30.49 53.72
N VAL A 17 -11.12 29.77 54.66
CA VAL A 17 -11.48 29.63 56.09
C VAL A 17 -10.22 29.07 56.75
N GLY A 18 -9.60 29.57 57.82
CA GLY A 18 -10.07 30.39 58.92
C GLY A 18 -9.62 29.70 60.23
N SER A 19 -8.86 30.44 61.05
CA SER A 19 -8.46 30.16 62.45
C SER A 19 -7.14 29.42 62.70
N GLY A 20 -6.21 30.15 63.31
CA GLY A 20 -4.88 29.67 63.67
C GLY A 20 -4.80 28.90 64.98
N THR A 21 -3.64 28.30 65.20
CA THR A 21 -3.03 28.09 66.51
C THR A 21 -1.51 28.09 66.32
N GLU A 22 -0.84 29.07 66.93
CA GLU A 22 0.62 29.07 67.07
C GLU A 22 1.03 27.88 67.96
N THR A 23 1.94 27.05 67.46
CA THR A 23 2.75 26.17 68.31
C THR A 23 4.22 26.44 68.05
N LYS A 24 4.89 26.96 69.08
CA LYS A 24 6.35 27.04 69.20
C LYS A 24 6.93 25.62 69.14
N ASN A 25 7.52 25.27 68.00
CA ASN A 25 8.81 24.59 67.86
C ASN A 25 9.03 24.30 66.37
N GLY A 26 10.10 24.86 65.82
CA GLY A 26 10.38 24.91 64.38
C GLY A 26 10.87 23.59 63.81
N GLU A 27 9.94 22.70 63.50
CA GLU A 27 10.09 21.75 62.40
C GLU A 27 8.93 21.97 61.42
N PRO A 28 9.20 22.27 60.14
CA PRO A 28 8.12 22.36 59.17
C PRO A 28 7.56 20.95 59.00
N LYS A 29 6.35 20.71 59.51
CA LYS A 29 5.49 19.64 59.00
C LYS A 29 5.15 19.99 57.55
N LYS A 30 6.12 19.81 56.65
CA LYS A 30 5.90 19.72 55.22
C LYS A 30 4.98 18.53 55.01
N ASP A 31 3.72 18.84 54.79
CA ASP A 31 2.83 18.15 53.88
C ASP A 31 3.05 16.65 53.70
N LEU A 32 2.88 15.89 54.77
CA LEU A 32 2.67 14.44 54.66
C LEU A 32 1.55 14.13 53.67
N TRP A 33 0.54 15.00 53.63
CA TRP A 33 -0.53 14.94 52.64
C TRP A 33 -0.08 15.28 51.23
N MET A 34 0.72 16.33 50.97
CA MET A 34 1.25 16.55 49.61
C MET A 34 2.29 15.52 49.20
N SER A 35 3.09 14.98 50.13
CA SER A 35 4.00 13.87 49.85
C SER A 35 3.25 12.57 49.57
N MET A 36 2.11 12.34 50.25
CA MET A 36 1.23 11.21 49.97
C MET A 36 0.44 11.43 48.68
N LEU A 37 0.07 12.68 48.35
CA LEU A 37 -0.61 13.04 47.11
C LEU A 37 0.35 13.04 45.91
N ASP A 38 1.61 13.45 46.06
CA ASP A 38 2.69 13.26 45.08
C ASP A 38 3.09 11.78 44.98
N SER A 39 3.09 11.02 46.08
CA SER A 39 3.32 9.58 46.05
C SER A 39 2.18 8.84 45.32
N VAL A 40 0.94 9.29 45.48
CA VAL A 40 -0.24 8.75 44.79
C VAL A 40 -0.39 9.29 43.36
N ALA A 41 0.01 10.53 43.09
CA ALA A 41 0.05 11.12 41.74
C ALA A 41 1.26 10.62 40.91
N SER A 42 2.36 10.27 41.57
CA SER A 42 3.46 9.46 41.02
C SER A 42 3.14 7.96 41.08
N GLY A 43 2.00 7.59 41.67
CA GLY A 43 1.53 6.22 41.80
C GLY A 43 1.40 5.58 40.44
N LYS A 44 2.32 4.63 40.16
CA LYS A 44 2.45 3.82 38.94
C LYS A 44 2.00 4.55 37.67
N ARG A 45 2.66 5.66 37.30
CA ARG A 45 2.62 6.09 35.89
C ARG A 45 3.18 4.93 35.07
N LEU A 46 2.30 4.26 34.31
CA LEU A 46 2.68 3.11 33.49
C LEU A 46 3.83 3.51 32.56
N PRO A 47 4.87 2.68 32.41
CA PRO A 47 5.92 2.93 31.43
C PRO A 47 5.30 3.13 30.05
N GLU A 48 5.55 4.29 29.44
CA GLU A 48 5.07 4.65 28.11
C GLU A 48 6.10 4.21 27.07
N LYS A 49 5.65 3.39 26.11
CA LYS A 49 6.45 2.85 25.01
C LYS A 49 5.81 3.26 23.69
N THR A 50 6.63 3.50 22.68
CA THR A 50 6.17 4.02 21.38
C THR A 50 6.58 3.09 20.25
N ILE A 51 5.65 2.79 19.35
CA ILE A 51 5.91 2.11 18.08
C ILE A 51 5.57 3.07 16.94
N ILE A 52 6.50 3.27 16.03
CA ILE A 52 6.24 3.96 14.76
C ILE A 52 6.09 2.87 13.69
N VAL A 53 4.87 2.68 13.20
CA VAL A 53 4.52 1.68 12.19
C VAL A 53 4.50 2.34 10.81
N LEU A 54 5.32 1.83 9.90
CA LEU A 54 5.53 2.36 8.56
C LEU A 54 5.08 1.32 7.52
N GLY A 55 4.32 1.77 6.52
CA GLY A 55 3.85 0.92 5.42
C GLY A 55 2.60 0.13 5.74
N GLY A 56 2.37 -0.93 4.95
CA GLY A 56 1.16 -1.74 4.99
C GLY A 56 -0.08 -1.04 4.42
N THR A 57 -1.24 -1.65 4.62
CA THR A 57 -2.55 -1.06 4.34
C THR A 57 -3.30 -0.81 5.64
N VAL A 58 -4.46 -0.16 5.60
CA VAL A 58 -5.30 0.02 6.81
C VAL A 58 -5.64 -1.35 7.43
N ASP A 59 -5.97 -2.33 6.61
CA ASP A 59 -6.30 -3.68 7.06
C ASP A 59 -5.07 -4.41 7.60
N SER A 60 -3.92 -4.30 6.93
CA SER A 60 -2.69 -4.96 7.40
C SER A 60 -2.15 -4.34 8.69
N GLN A 61 -2.25 -3.02 8.86
CA GLN A 61 -1.92 -2.34 10.12
C GLN A 61 -2.83 -2.76 11.26
N ARG A 62 -4.12 -2.96 10.97
CA ARG A 62 -5.08 -3.50 11.94
C ARG A 62 -4.75 -4.94 12.30
N GLU A 63 -4.44 -5.79 11.32
CA GLU A 63 -4.02 -7.17 11.54
C GLU A 63 -2.74 -7.24 12.39
N PHE A 64 -1.74 -6.40 12.09
CA PHE A 64 -0.54 -6.26 12.90
C PHE A 64 -0.87 -5.91 14.34
N PHE A 65 -1.74 -4.92 14.56
CA PHE A 65 -2.18 -4.52 15.90
C PHE A 65 -2.92 -5.64 16.63
N GLU A 66 -3.79 -6.39 15.95
CA GLU A 66 -4.49 -7.54 16.52
C GLU A 66 -3.50 -8.66 16.89
N SER A 67 -2.56 -9.00 16.00
CA SER A 67 -1.50 -10.00 16.23
C SER A 67 -0.57 -9.62 17.40
N LEU A 68 -0.31 -8.32 17.55
CA LEU A 68 0.57 -7.77 18.59
C LEU A 68 -0.11 -7.63 19.97
N SER A 69 -1.41 -7.30 20.01
CA SER A 69 -2.16 -7.05 21.26
C SER A 69 -2.84 -8.29 21.83
N THR A 70 -3.00 -9.33 21.00
CA THR A 70 -3.66 -10.58 21.39
C THR A 70 -2.69 -11.51 22.12
N SER A 71 -2.89 -11.63 23.44
CA SER A 71 -2.35 -12.74 24.24
C SER A 71 -3.25 -13.97 24.07
N GLU A 72 -2.69 -15.17 23.96
CA GLU A 72 -3.46 -16.43 23.80
C GLU A 72 -4.55 -16.60 24.87
N LEU A 73 -4.34 -16.06 26.08
CA LEU A 73 -5.32 -16.06 27.17
C LEU A 73 -6.47 -15.07 26.97
N ARG A 74 -6.24 -13.90 26.35
CA ARG A 74 -7.28 -12.88 26.12
C ARG A 74 -8.39 -13.40 25.20
N ARG A 75 -8.06 -14.24 24.21
CA ARG A 75 -9.07 -14.87 23.32
C ARG A 75 -10.13 -15.69 24.08
N ALA A 76 -9.79 -16.26 25.24
CA ALA A 76 -10.73 -17.02 26.05
C ALA A 76 -11.63 -16.13 26.92
N LEU A 77 -11.15 -14.95 27.33
CA LEU A 77 -11.82 -14.03 28.25
C LEU A 77 -12.60 -12.91 27.55
N ASP A 78 -12.20 -12.49 26.33
CA ASP A 78 -12.78 -11.36 25.58
C ASP A 78 -14.16 -11.62 24.95
N ARG A 79 -14.91 -12.63 25.43
CA ARG A 79 -16.36 -12.69 25.19
C ARG A 79 -17.11 -11.50 25.82
N GLN A 80 -16.46 -10.71 26.67
CA GLN A 80 -17.02 -9.53 27.33
C GLN A 80 -16.27 -8.23 27.00
N GLY A 81 -16.45 -7.72 25.77
CA GLY A 81 -16.60 -6.27 25.55
C GLY A 81 -15.36 -5.36 25.54
N SER A 82 -14.13 -5.84 25.63
CA SER A 82 -12.93 -5.01 25.40
C SER A 82 -12.77 -4.74 23.89
N ARG A 83 -13.47 -3.74 23.38
CA ARG A 83 -13.31 -3.32 21.98
C ARG A 83 -12.00 -2.55 21.85
N THR A 84 -11.10 -3.07 21.02
CA THR A 84 -9.89 -2.37 20.60
C THR A 84 -10.25 -1.01 19.98
N PRO A 85 -9.54 0.07 20.33
CA PRO A 85 -9.80 1.38 19.74
C PRO A 85 -9.56 1.33 18.22
N PRO A 86 -10.43 1.95 17.40
CA PRO A 86 -10.26 1.95 15.94
C PRO A 86 -9.00 2.71 15.54
N VAL A 87 -8.27 2.19 14.55
CA VAL A 87 -7.09 2.86 13.97
C VAL A 87 -7.55 4.02 13.10
N ALA A 88 -7.18 5.25 13.47
CA ALA A 88 -7.63 6.48 12.80
C ALA A 88 -6.69 6.94 11.67
N ASN A 89 -6.81 6.37 10.47
CA ASN A 89 -5.84 6.57 9.37
C ASN A 89 -6.23 7.63 8.30
N SER A 90 -7.25 8.47 8.51
CA SER A 90 -7.85 9.22 7.39
C SER A 90 -7.19 10.55 7.01
N PHE A 91 -6.55 11.30 7.93
CA PHE A 91 -6.05 12.66 7.64
C PHE A 91 -4.82 13.11 8.44
N ALA A 92 -4.23 12.25 9.28
CA ALA A 92 -3.07 12.54 10.12
C ALA A 92 -2.27 11.24 10.36
N LEU A 93 -1.21 11.30 11.18
CA LEU A 93 -0.63 10.07 11.73
C LEU A 93 -1.74 9.28 12.43
N GLY A 94 -1.93 8.02 12.03
CA GLY A 94 -2.88 7.17 12.72
C GLY A 94 -2.37 6.87 14.12
N TYR A 95 -3.29 6.72 15.07
CA TYR A 95 -2.95 6.49 16.46
C TYR A 95 -3.79 5.36 17.03
N ALA A 96 -3.13 4.46 17.76
CA ALA A 96 -3.75 3.44 18.57
C ALA A 96 -2.90 3.21 19.83
N TYR A 97 -3.46 2.55 20.84
CA TYR A 97 -2.68 2.17 22.02
C TYR A 97 -3.26 0.91 22.65
N TYR A 98 -2.45 0.23 23.43
CA TYR A 98 -2.90 -0.88 24.28
C TYR A 98 -2.00 -1.07 25.50
N ASP A 99 -2.57 -1.67 26.53
CA ASP A 99 -1.86 -2.01 27.76
C ASP A 99 -1.35 -3.46 27.69
N VAL A 100 -0.04 -3.60 27.92
CA VAL A 100 0.67 -4.88 27.98
C VAL A 100 0.54 -5.44 29.39
N LEU A 101 -0.04 -6.62 29.50
CA LEU A 101 -0.16 -7.35 30.76
C LEU A 101 0.99 -8.35 30.91
N ASP A 102 1.35 -8.68 32.15
CA ASP A 102 2.29 -9.74 32.45
C ASP A 102 1.70 -11.13 32.11
N ALA A 103 2.50 -12.19 32.25
CA ALA A 103 2.16 -13.53 31.80
C ALA A 103 0.92 -14.12 32.47
N ASP A 104 0.59 -13.70 33.70
CA ASP A 104 -0.62 -14.08 34.44
C ASP A 104 -1.86 -13.25 34.08
N GLN A 105 -1.71 -12.21 33.25
CA GLN A 105 -2.75 -11.27 32.87
C GLN A 105 -3.30 -10.41 34.03
N GLU A 106 -2.60 -10.31 35.16
CA GLU A 106 -3.05 -9.53 36.31
C GLU A 106 -2.42 -8.13 36.33
N ASP A 107 -1.08 -8.06 36.21
CA ASP A 107 -0.34 -6.82 36.30
C ASP A 107 -0.12 -6.16 34.92
N THR A 108 -0.29 -4.84 34.86
CA THR A 108 0.05 -4.04 33.66
C THR A 108 1.53 -3.64 33.71
N LEU A 109 2.29 -4.08 32.71
CA LEU A 109 3.73 -3.83 32.60
C LEU A 109 4.04 -2.47 31.95
N ALA A 110 3.33 -2.12 30.88
CA ALA A 110 3.57 -0.91 30.10
C ALA A 110 2.36 -0.55 29.23
N ARG A 111 2.28 0.71 28.80
CA ARG A 111 1.37 1.17 27.76
C ARG A 111 2.14 1.39 26.46
N ILE A 112 1.72 0.72 25.38
CA ILE A 112 2.30 0.92 24.05
C ILE A 112 1.39 1.84 23.25
N SER A 113 1.95 2.94 22.77
CA SER A 113 1.35 3.87 21.81
C SER A 113 1.87 3.57 20.42
N LEU A 114 0.97 3.44 19.44
CA LEU A 114 1.31 3.17 18.05
C LEU A 114 0.98 4.40 17.21
N TYR A 115 1.94 4.86 16.42
CA TYR A 115 1.77 5.90 15.41
C TYR A 115 1.97 5.27 14.03
N THR A 116 0.96 5.35 13.17
CA THR A 116 0.95 4.67 11.87
C THR A 116 1.11 5.67 10.72
N LEU A 117 1.92 5.30 9.73
CA LEU A 117 2.10 6.03 8.48
C LEU A 117 2.07 5.04 7.31
N THR A 118 1.03 5.09 6.49
CA THR A 118 0.78 4.12 5.41
C THR A 118 1.67 4.34 4.18
N SER A 119 1.99 5.60 3.84
CA SER A 119 2.79 5.95 2.66
C SER A 119 4.03 6.75 3.04
N PRO A 120 5.16 6.59 2.33
CA PRO A 120 6.41 7.29 2.62
C PRO A 120 6.36 8.77 2.15
N SER A 121 5.33 9.50 2.56
CA SER A 121 5.13 10.89 2.17
C SER A 121 5.93 11.83 3.11
N PRO A 122 6.82 12.68 2.56
CA PRO A 122 7.61 13.64 3.34
C PRO A 122 6.75 14.58 4.19
N ALA A 123 5.54 14.91 3.72
CA ALA A 123 4.62 15.80 4.42
C ALA A 123 4.15 15.25 5.77
N PHE A 124 3.98 13.92 5.86
CA PHE A 124 3.58 13.27 7.12
C PHE A 124 4.80 12.87 7.97
N ALA A 125 5.98 12.73 7.36
CA ALA A 125 7.20 12.40 8.08
C ALA A 125 7.62 13.50 9.08
N SER A 126 7.36 14.78 8.78
CA SER A 126 7.62 15.88 9.72
C SER A 126 6.79 15.77 11.01
N LEU A 127 5.66 15.05 10.98
CA LEU A 127 4.84 14.80 12.17
C LEU A 127 5.50 13.83 13.16
N LEU A 128 6.55 13.10 12.74
CA LEU A 128 7.32 12.23 13.62
C LEU A 128 8.28 13.02 14.51
N GLN A 129 8.74 14.21 14.09
CA GLN A 129 9.67 15.05 14.85
C GLN A 129 9.20 15.33 16.30
N PRO A 130 7.97 15.81 16.55
CA PRO A 130 7.51 16.07 17.92
C PRO A 130 7.34 14.81 18.78
N LEU A 131 7.28 13.61 18.17
CA LEU A 131 7.20 12.34 18.89
C LEU A 131 8.56 11.88 19.40
N LEU A 132 9.65 12.38 18.82
CA LEU A 132 11.03 11.96 19.10
C LEU A 132 11.74 13.00 19.97
N THR A 133 11.62 12.80 21.27
CA THR A 133 12.23 13.61 22.33
C THR A 133 13.33 12.81 23.02
N PRO A 134 14.25 13.45 23.76
CA PRO A 134 15.27 12.73 24.54
C PRO A 134 14.67 11.70 25.51
N GLN A 135 13.44 11.93 26.01
CA GLN A 135 12.76 10.98 26.91
C GLN A 135 12.06 9.83 26.17
N SER A 136 11.53 10.08 24.96
CA SER A 136 10.80 9.06 24.19
C SER A 136 11.70 8.19 23.31
N ILE A 137 12.86 8.70 22.86
CA ILE A 137 13.81 7.98 21.99
C ILE A 137 14.23 6.62 22.57
N PRO A 138 14.64 6.49 23.85
CA PRO A 138 15.00 5.18 24.43
C PRO A 138 13.82 4.19 24.53
N ASN A 139 12.59 4.68 24.36
CA ASN A 139 11.34 3.94 24.50
C ASN A 139 10.62 3.76 23.15
N THR A 140 11.29 4.02 22.02
CA THR A 140 10.69 3.99 20.68
C THR A 140 11.26 2.84 19.84
N LEU A 141 10.37 2.12 19.16
CA LEU A 141 10.70 1.09 18.16
C LEU A 141 10.10 1.46 16.81
N ILE A 142 10.87 1.30 15.74
CA ILE A 142 10.35 1.43 14.37
C ILE A 142 9.95 0.06 13.88
N VAL A 143 8.75 -0.03 13.30
CA VAL A 143 8.24 -1.25 12.65
C VAL A 143 7.93 -0.92 11.20
N VAL A 144 8.55 -1.63 10.26
CA VAL A 144 8.21 -1.55 8.83
C VAL A 144 7.40 -2.77 8.46
N LEU A 145 6.24 -2.55 7.83
CA LEU A 145 5.33 -3.60 7.37
C LEU A 145 5.52 -3.84 5.87
N LEU A 146 5.85 -5.08 5.51
CA LEU A 146 5.91 -5.56 4.13
C LEU A 146 4.86 -6.65 3.89
N ASP A 147 4.53 -6.93 2.62
CA ASP A 147 3.50 -7.93 2.26
C ASP A 147 4.08 -8.98 1.30
N TRP A 148 3.93 -10.25 1.65
CA TRP A 148 4.29 -11.40 0.82
C TRP A 148 3.49 -11.54 -0.48
N SER A 149 2.49 -10.68 -0.74
CA SER A 149 1.88 -10.59 -2.08
C SER A 149 2.79 -10.01 -3.14
N GLN A 150 3.78 -9.21 -2.73
CA GLN A 150 4.65 -8.44 -3.64
C GLN A 150 6.10 -8.40 -3.14
N PRO A 151 6.74 -9.57 -2.88
CA PRO A 151 8.10 -9.64 -2.36
C PRO A 151 9.11 -8.87 -3.21
N TRP A 152 8.94 -8.85 -4.54
CA TRP A 152 9.77 -8.08 -5.47
C TRP A 152 9.89 -6.58 -5.16
N LYS A 153 8.94 -5.97 -4.42
CA LYS A 153 9.00 -4.55 -4.04
C LYS A 153 9.75 -4.27 -2.74
N TRP A 154 10.09 -5.31 -1.97
CA TRP A 154 10.51 -5.16 -0.58
C TRP A 154 11.78 -4.33 -0.40
N MET A 155 12.79 -4.56 -1.23
CA MET A 155 14.07 -3.86 -1.09
C MET A 155 13.93 -2.36 -1.37
N ARG A 156 13.18 -2.01 -2.43
CA ARG A 156 12.86 -0.61 -2.77
C ARG A 156 12.02 0.06 -1.69
N GLN A 157 10.96 -0.60 -1.22
CA GLN A 157 10.11 -0.10 -0.14
C GLN A 157 10.90 0.13 1.15
N LEU A 158 11.79 -0.80 1.52
CA LEU A 158 12.64 -0.66 2.70
C LEU A 158 13.59 0.54 2.55
N ARG A 159 14.22 0.71 1.38
CA ARG A 159 15.11 1.85 1.09
C ARG A 159 14.37 3.17 1.27
N GLU A 160 13.20 3.32 0.67
CA GLU A 160 12.37 4.53 0.77
C GLU A 160 12.04 4.88 2.22
N TRP A 161 11.62 3.90 3.02
CA TRP A 161 11.32 4.12 4.45
C TRP A 161 12.55 4.52 5.25
N ILE A 162 13.70 3.92 4.99
CA ILE A 162 14.94 4.26 5.70
C ILE A 162 15.43 5.66 5.31
N LEU A 163 15.38 6.04 4.03
CA LEU A 163 15.75 7.39 3.57
C LEU A 163 14.81 8.46 4.16
N LEU A 164 13.51 8.20 4.19
CA LEU A 164 12.53 9.07 4.82
C LEU A 164 12.83 9.25 6.31
N LEU A 165 13.09 8.15 7.01
CA LEU A 165 13.42 8.18 8.43
C LEU A 165 14.73 8.91 8.70
N ARG A 166 15.79 8.64 7.92
CA ARG A 166 17.08 9.36 8.03
C ARG A 166 16.88 10.87 7.92
N THR A 167 16.04 11.31 6.99
CA THR A 167 15.69 12.73 6.82
C THR A 167 15.07 13.31 8.09
N VAL A 168 14.13 12.59 8.72
CA VAL A 168 13.54 13.00 10.01
C VAL A 168 14.57 13.01 11.13
N LEU A 169 15.35 11.94 11.29
CA LEU A 169 16.29 11.79 12.42
C LEU A 169 17.43 12.81 12.36
N ILE A 170 17.93 13.14 11.16
CA ILE A 170 18.96 14.17 10.95
C ILE A 170 18.41 15.57 11.29
N SER A 171 17.11 15.80 11.08
CA SER A 171 16.47 17.09 11.39
C SER A 171 16.25 17.33 12.90
N LEU A 172 16.42 16.30 13.75
CA LEU A 172 16.24 16.43 15.19
C LEU A 172 17.35 17.27 15.87
N PRO A 173 17.07 17.89 17.03
CA PRO A 173 18.07 18.59 17.83
C PRO A 173 19.25 17.71 18.26
N ASN A 174 20.39 18.34 18.56
CA ASN A 174 21.61 17.63 18.96
C ASN A 174 21.44 16.79 20.24
N GLU A 175 20.57 17.22 21.16
CA GLU A 175 20.25 16.44 22.38
C GLU A 175 19.62 15.09 22.01
N CYS A 176 18.65 15.07 21.09
CA CYS A 176 18.06 13.84 20.58
C CYS A 176 19.10 12.95 19.90
N LYS A 177 20.05 13.54 19.15
CA LYS A 177 21.13 12.79 18.48
C LYS A 177 22.07 12.12 19.48
N ALA A 178 22.47 12.82 20.53
CA ALA A 178 23.26 12.22 21.61
C ALA A 178 22.52 11.05 22.28
N THR A 179 21.22 11.21 22.57
CA THR A 179 20.41 10.11 23.10
C THR A 179 20.32 8.93 22.12
N MET A 180 20.19 9.18 20.82
CA MET A 180 20.20 8.11 19.81
C MET A 180 21.53 7.34 19.79
N GLU A 181 22.67 8.03 19.91
CA GLU A 181 23.98 7.40 20.01
C GLU A 181 24.09 6.49 21.26
N GLU A 182 23.62 6.96 22.41
CA GLU A 182 23.56 6.16 23.64
C GLU A 182 22.67 4.92 23.50
N VAL A 183 21.49 5.08 22.87
CA VAL A 183 20.59 3.97 22.57
C VAL A 183 21.31 2.95 21.69
N MET A 184 21.91 3.37 20.57
CA MET A 184 22.65 2.47 19.66
C MET A 184 23.81 1.76 20.35
N LEU A 185 24.57 2.44 21.21
CA LEU A 185 25.63 1.81 21.99
C LEU A 185 25.07 0.71 22.91
N SER A 186 23.98 0.99 23.63
CA SER A 186 23.35 -0.01 24.50
C SER A 186 22.78 -1.20 23.73
N TRP A 187 22.32 -0.99 22.49
CA TRP A 187 21.68 -2.01 21.68
C TRP A 187 22.67 -3.00 21.05
N ARG A 188 23.94 -2.63 20.89
CA ARG A 188 24.98 -3.52 20.35
C ARG A 188 25.14 -4.82 21.15
N ASP A 189 24.88 -4.78 22.46
CA ASP A 189 25.08 -5.92 23.35
C ASP A 189 23.78 -6.67 23.72
N ARG A 190 22.61 -6.07 23.51
CA ARG A 190 21.30 -6.65 23.90
C ARG A 190 21.02 -7.95 23.16
N GLY A 191 20.85 -9.06 23.89
CA GLY A 191 20.49 -10.34 23.28
C GLY A 191 21.62 -11.03 22.51
N ARG A 192 22.87 -10.54 22.62
CA ARG A 192 24.05 -11.12 21.95
C ARG A 192 24.61 -12.37 22.67
N GLY A 193 23.92 -12.88 23.69
CA GLY A 193 24.36 -14.02 24.49
C GLY A 193 25.39 -13.71 25.58
N GLY A 194 25.72 -12.42 25.78
CA GLY A 194 26.53 -11.93 26.90
C GLY A 194 25.69 -11.49 28.10
N GLY A 195 26.22 -10.56 28.90
CA GLY A 195 25.59 -10.06 30.14
C GLY A 195 24.26 -9.29 30.00
N THR A 196 23.70 -9.10 28.81
CA THR A 196 22.46 -8.32 28.60
C THR A 196 21.43 -9.10 27.77
N ASN A 197 20.24 -9.28 28.32
CA ASN A 197 19.09 -9.87 27.63
C ASN A 197 18.55 -8.93 26.54
N LEU A 198 17.72 -9.44 25.63
CA LEU A 198 17.13 -8.61 24.57
C LEU A 198 16.27 -7.46 25.13
N ASP A 199 15.58 -7.70 26.25
CA ASP A 199 14.77 -6.70 26.94
C ASP A 199 15.60 -5.63 27.70
N GLY A 200 16.92 -5.67 27.60
CA GLY A 200 17.83 -4.75 28.27
C GLY A 200 18.08 -5.06 29.74
N THR A 201 17.46 -6.11 30.30
CA THR A 201 17.79 -6.56 31.65
C THR A 201 19.13 -7.29 31.68
N THR A 202 19.81 -7.23 32.82
CA THR A 202 21.07 -7.96 33.02
C THR A 202 20.79 -9.47 32.96
N ALA A 203 21.54 -10.18 32.12
CA ALA A 203 21.50 -11.63 32.06
C ALA A 203 22.08 -12.22 33.35
N ILE A 204 21.57 -13.39 33.74
CA ILE A 204 22.14 -14.13 34.87
C ILE A 204 23.48 -14.69 34.38
N PRO A 205 24.60 -14.46 35.09
CA PRO A 205 25.90 -14.95 34.66
C PRO A 205 25.88 -16.49 34.58
N GLY A 206 26.00 -17.01 33.35
CA GLY A 206 26.41 -18.38 33.09
C GLY A 206 27.90 -18.56 33.38
N SER A 207 28.38 -19.79 33.54
CA SER A 207 29.76 -20.08 33.97
C SER A 207 30.86 -19.70 32.97
N ASP A 208 30.51 -19.17 31.80
CA ASP A 208 31.47 -18.66 30.83
C ASP A 208 31.54 -17.15 30.97
N GLY A 209 32.74 -16.65 31.24
CA GLY A 209 33.00 -15.24 31.53
C GLY A 209 32.44 -14.30 30.45
N ASP A 210 32.08 -13.11 30.91
CA ASP A 210 31.57 -11.99 30.12
C ASP A 210 32.65 -11.50 29.13
N VAL A 211 32.84 -12.26 28.04
CA VAL A 211 33.76 -11.90 26.96
C VAL A 211 32.93 -11.20 25.89
N SER A 212 33.05 -9.87 25.83
CA SER A 212 32.50 -9.07 24.73
C SER A 212 33.22 -9.44 23.43
N ILE A 213 32.57 -10.25 22.60
CA ILE A 213 33.08 -10.59 21.27
C ILE A 213 32.91 -9.36 20.37
N PRO A 214 33.93 -8.94 19.61
CA PRO A 214 33.80 -7.85 18.65
C PRO A 214 32.68 -8.10 17.64
N LEU A 215 32.07 -7.02 17.14
CA LEU A 215 31.06 -7.07 16.10
C LEU A 215 31.63 -7.72 14.83
N GLY A 216 30.82 -8.57 14.20
CA GLY A 216 31.13 -9.13 12.89
C GLY A 216 31.00 -8.09 11.76
N PRO A 217 31.48 -8.43 10.55
CA PRO A 217 31.30 -7.57 9.38
C PRO A 217 29.81 -7.39 9.06
N GLY A 218 29.43 -6.19 8.63
CA GLY A 218 28.03 -5.82 8.38
C GLY A 218 27.21 -5.55 9.64
N GLU A 219 27.64 -5.90 10.85
CA GLU A 219 26.85 -5.71 12.05
C GLU A 219 26.91 -4.26 12.55
N TRP A 220 25.76 -3.59 12.63
CA TRP A 220 25.63 -2.21 13.13
C TRP A 220 26.44 -1.14 12.36
N GLU A 221 26.76 -1.39 11.08
CA GLU A 221 27.47 -0.43 10.22
C GLU A 221 26.65 0.82 9.91
N ASP A 222 25.32 0.69 9.77
CA ASP A 222 24.38 1.75 9.40
C ASP A 222 23.29 1.92 10.48
N ALA A 223 23.70 1.99 11.74
CA ALA A 223 22.77 2.17 12.87
C ALA A 223 21.89 3.43 12.69
N LEU A 224 20.57 3.28 12.76
CA LEU A 224 19.62 4.36 12.46
C LEU A 224 19.48 5.39 13.59
N GLY A 225 19.85 5.04 14.83
CA GLY A 225 19.59 5.84 16.03
C GLY A 225 18.39 5.34 16.86
N LEU A 226 17.53 4.53 16.25
CA LEU A 226 16.40 3.84 16.88
C LEU A 226 16.38 2.37 16.43
N PRO A 227 15.93 1.43 17.27
CA PRO A 227 15.79 0.03 16.89
C PRO A 227 14.73 -0.14 15.80
N LEU A 228 14.96 -1.08 14.90
CA LEU A 228 14.11 -1.38 13.75
C LEU A 228 13.67 -2.86 13.79
N CYS A 229 12.40 -3.10 13.50
CA CYS A 229 11.84 -4.42 13.29
C CYS A 229 11.11 -4.46 11.95
N LEU A 230 11.50 -5.39 11.08
CA LEU A 230 10.79 -5.66 9.84
C LEU A 230 9.78 -6.80 10.05
N VAL A 231 8.52 -6.55 9.69
CA VAL A 231 7.43 -7.53 9.78
C VAL A 231 6.90 -7.78 8.38
N CYS A 232 7.16 -8.98 7.84
CA CYS A 232 6.62 -9.39 6.54
C CYS A 232 5.32 -10.17 6.77
N GLN A 233 4.19 -9.50 6.48
CA GLN A 233 2.85 -10.03 6.68
C GLN A 233 2.42 -10.95 5.54
N ASN A 234 1.35 -11.70 5.80
CA ASN A 234 0.69 -12.60 4.86
C ASN A 234 1.59 -13.74 4.34
N ALA A 235 2.39 -14.35 5.21
CA ALA A 235 3.32 -15.42 4.83
C ALA A 235 2.64 -16.66 4.22
N GLU A 236 1.32 -16.85 4.41
CA GLU A 236 0.54 -17.85 3.68
C GLU A 236 0.56 -17.65 2.15
N LYS A 237 0.84 -16.42 1.67
CA LYS A 237 1.01 -16.14 0.24
C LYS A 237 2.27 -16.76 -0.36
N MET A 238 3.22 -17.24 0.45
CA MET A 238 4.34 -18.03 -0.06
C MET A 238 3.86 -19.30 -0.76
N GLU A 239 2.85 -19.98 -0.18
CA GLU A 239 2.23 -21.16 -0.82
C GLU A 239 1.51 -20.78 -2.13
N TYR A 240 0.94 -19.58 -2.20
CA TYR A 240 0.34 -19.06 -3.43
C TYR A 240 1.40 -18.82 -4.52
N LEU A 241 2.54 -18.22 -4.17
CA LEU A 241 3.64 -17.98 -5.11
C LEU A 241 4.22 -19.29 -5.65
N GLU A 242 4.39 -20.31 -4.80
CA GLU A 242 4.84 -21.64 -5.23
C GLU A 242 3.87 -22.27 -6.25
N LYS A 243 2.56 -22.21 -5.96
CA LYS A 243 1.54 -22.84 -6.80
C LYS A 243 1.26 -22.11 -8.11
N THR A 244 1.31 -20.78 -8.10
CA THR A 244 0.84 -19.96 -9.23
C THR A 244 1.96 -19.32 -10.03
N GLN A 245 3.08 -19.01 -9.39
CA GLN A 245 4.24 -18.35 -9.99
C GLN A 245 5.45 -19.28 -10.10
N SER A 246 5.27 -20.57 -9.78
CA SER A 246 6.32 -21.61 -9.86
C SER A 246 7.55 -21.35 -9.00
N TRP A 247 7.46 -20.48 -7.98
CA TRP A 247 8.53 -20.25 -7.02
C TRP A 247 8.92 -21.57 -6.33
N LYS A 248 10.21 -21.72 -6.06
CA LYS A 248 10.81 -22.83 -5.34
C LYS A 248 11.38 -22.34 -4.03
N GLU A 249 11.95 -23.28 -3.28
CA GLU A 249 12.54 -22.98 -1.98
C GLU A 249 13.73 -22.04 -2.10
N GLU A 250 14.50 -22.17 -3.18
CA GLU A 250 15.64 -21.31 -3.47
C GLU A 250 15.27 -19.83 -3.64
N GLU A 251 14.14 -19.48 -4.26
CA GLU A 251 13.72 -18.07 -4.37
C GLU A 251 13.32 -17.49 -3.01
N PHE A 252 12.67 -18.28 -2.15
CA PHE A 252 12.35 -17.85 -0.78
C PHE A 252 13.61 -17.65 0.07
N ASP A 253 14.59 -18.54 -0.07
CA ASP A 253 15.88 -18.43 0.60
C ASP A 253 16.67 -17.20 0.14
N VAL A 254 16.66 -16.90 -1.17
CA VAL A 254 17.28 -15.70 -1.73
C VAL A 254 16.65 -14.44 -1.14
N VAL A 255 15.32 -14.34 -1.12
CA VAL A 255 14.60 -13.23 -0.45
C VAL A 255 15.08 -13.08 0.99
N LEU A 256 15.12 -14.19 1.73
CA LEU A 256 15.56 -14.19 3.14
C LEU A 256 17.03 -13.76 3.30
N GLN A 257 17.94 -14.20 2.43
CA GLN A 257 19.35 -13.82 2.47
C GLN A 257 19.54 -12.31 2.21
N PHE A 258 18.84 -11.74 1.22
CA PHE A 258 18.85 -10.30 0.95
C PHE A 258 18.35 -9.50 2.16
N MET A 259 17.16 -9.83 2.67
CA MET A 259 16.56 -9.09 3.79
C MET A 259 17.44 -9.18 5.04
N ARG A 260 17.98 -10.36 5.38
CA ARG A 260 18.89 -10.52 6.52
C ARG A 260 20.17 -9.71 6.37
N THR A 261 20.73 -9.64 5.16
CA THR A 261 21.97 -8.90 4.89
C THR A 261 21.80 -7.40 5.14
N VAL A 262 20.76 -6.79 4.58
CA VAL A 262 20.53 -5.34 4.74
C VAL A 262 20.10 -4.97 6.15
N LEU A 263 19.29 -5.82 6.81
CA LEU A 263 18.84 -5.59 8.18
C LEU A 263 19.97 -5.74 9.21
N LEU A 264 20.99 -6.58 8.93
CA LEU A 264 22.16 -6.74 9.79
C LEU A 264 22.90 -5.42 10.00
N LYS A 265 22.99 -4.59 8.96
CA LYS A 265 23.62 -3.26 9.01
C LYS A 265 22.91 -2.31 9.97
N HIS A 266 21.60 -2.48 10.15
CA HIS A 266 20.80 -1.68 11.07
C HIS A 266 20.63 -2.32 12.47
N GLY A 267 21.17 -3.53 12.70
CA GLY A 267 20.92 -4.29 13.92
C GLY A 267 19.44 -4.66 14.11
N ALA A 268 18.69 -4.73 13.01
CA ALA A 268 17.25 -4.90 13.02
C ALA A 268 16.80 -6.35 13.18
N SER A 269 15.55 -6.57 13.61
CA SER A 269 14.91 -7.89 13.60
C SER A 269 14.07 -8.12 12.35
N LEU A 270 13.86 -9.38 12.00
CA LEU A 270 12.95 -9.82 10.93
C LEU A 270 11.97 -10.87 11.46
N ILE A 271 10.69 -10.73 11.15
CA ILE A 271 9.68 -11.74 11.47
C ILE A 271 8.64 -11.86 10.36
N TYR A 272 8.23 -13.09 10.08
CA TYR A 272 7.09 -13.36 9.19
C TYR A 272 5.84 -13.65 10.01
N THR A 273 4.70 -13.13 9.53
CA THR A 273 3.41 -13.34 10.18
C THR A 273 2.35 -13.79 9.19
N THR A 274 1.49 -14.68 9.67
CA THR A 274 0.30 -15.16 8.96
C THR A 274 -0.92 -14.71 9.76
N PRO A 275 -1.93 -14.10 9.13
CA PRO A 275 -3.15 -13.68 9.82
C PRO A 275 -3.75 -14.81 10.64
N SER A 276 -4.24 -14.48 11.83
CA SER A 276 -4.86 -15.43 12.78
C SER A 276 -3.97 -16.58 13.27
N THR A 277 -2.68 -16.61 12.92
CA THR A 277 -1.73 -17.64 13.36
C THR A 277 -0.84 -17.10 14.48
N PRO A 278 -0.78 -17.76 15.65
CA PRO A 278 0.11 -17.36 16.73
C PRO A 278 1.57 -17.31 16.27
N SER A 279 2.27 -16.23 16.64
CA SER A 279 3.68 -16.01 16.30
C SER A 279 4.44 -15.48 17.51
N GLN A 280 5.76 -15.34 17.38
CA GLN A 280 6.60 -14.71 18.41
C GLN A 280 6.56 -13.17 18.35
N LEU A 281 5.68 -12.57 17.54
CA LEU A 281 5.58 -11.11 17.35
C LEU A 281 5.42 -10.36 18.68
N PRO A 282 4.50 -10.71 19.60
CA PRO A 282 4.37 -9.99 20.86
C PRO A 282 5.66 -10.04 21.68
N SER A 283 6.24 -11.24 21.84
CA SER A 283 7.49 -11.42 22.59
C SER A 283 8.65 -10.61 22.00
N LEU A 284 8.78 -10.58 20.67
CA LEU A 284 9.83 -9.84 19.97
C LEU A 284 9.68 -8.33 20.16
N ILE A 285 8.48 -7.80 19.92
CA ILE A 285 8.21 -6.36 20.04
C ILE A 285 8.31 -5.90 21.50
N HIS A 286 7.74 -6.65 22.44
CA HIS A 286 7.78 -6.30 23.87
C HIS A 286 9.22 -6.31 24.41
N SER A 287 10.00 -7.33 24.08
CA SER A 287 11.43 -7.37 24.44
C SER A 287 12.18 -6.20 23.79
N SER A 288 11.92 -5.91 22.52
CA SER A 288 12.57 -4.79 21.83
C SER A 288 12.24 -3.42 22.44
N LEU A 289 11.04 -3.26 23.03
CA LEU A 289 10.66 -2.05 23.77
C LEU A 289 11.21 -2.01 25.22
N GLY A 290 11.99 -3.02 25.62
CA GLY A 290 12.50 -3.16 26.98
C GLY A 290 11.39 -3.41 28.01
N ILE A 291 10.33 -4.11 27.60
CA ILE A 291 9.26 -4.55 28.49
C ILE A 291 9.64 -5.93 29.02
N HIS A 292 9.96 -6.01 30.30
CA HIS A 292 10.34 -7.24 30.96
C HIS A 292 9.14 -7.89 31.66
N SER A 293 8.85 -9.14 31.33
CA SER A 293 7.90 -9.95 32.10
C SER A 293 8.54 -10.39 33.41
N LEU A 294 7.83 -10.20 34.53
CA LEU A 294 8.32 -10.61 35.85
C LEU A 294 8.15 -12.12 36.08
N LEU A 295 7.35 -12.77 35.23
CA LEU A 295 6.93 -14.16 35.39
C LEU A 295 7.52 -15.09 34.31
N LYS A 296 7.68 -14.60 33.08
CA LYS A 296 8.10 -15.41 31.93
C LYS A 296 9.44 -14.92 31.37
N LYS A 297 10.45 -15.78 31.47
CA LYS A 297 11.80 -15.56 30.91
C LYS A 297 12.10 -16.49 29.74
N HIS A 298 11.15 -16.68 28.82
CA HIS A 298 11.40 -17.53 27.66
C HIS A 298 12.15 -16.72 26.59
N PRO A 299 13.38 -17.12 26.22
CA PRO A 299 14.11 -16.46 25.16
C PRO A 299 13.39 -16.67 23.83
N LEU A 300 13.54 -15.71 22.92
CA LEU A 300 13.04 -15.86 21.55
C LEU A 300 13.72 -17.06 20.88
N LYS A 301 12.92 -17.88 20.19
CA LYS A 301 13.41 -18.97 19.38
C LYS A 301 13.59 -18.46 17.95
N HIS A 302 14.83 -18.26 17.53
CA HIS A 302 15.14 -17.94 16.15
C HIS A 302 14.74 -19.10 15.22
N ASN A 303 14.35 -18.76 14.01
CA ASN A 303 14.07 -19.72 12.95
C ASN A 303 14.38 -19.10 11.58
N VAL A 304 15.20 -19.79 10.80
CA VAL A 304 15.53 -19.46 9.41
C VAL A 304 15.29 -20.64 8.46
N ILE A 305 14.62 -21.70 8.95
CA ILE A 305 14.45 -22.96 8.23
C ILE A 305 12.98 -23.15 7.84
N ASP A 306 12.04 -23.01 8.79
CA ASP A 306 10.62 -23.07 8.44
C ASP A 306 10.24 -21.74 7.75
N ARG A 307 10.17 -21.76 6.42
CA ARG A 307 10.08 -20.58 5.54
C ARG A 307 8.91 -19.64 5.85
N ASP A 308 7.80 -20.14 6.37
CA ASP A 308 6.60 -19.35 6.71
C ASP A 308 6.62 -18.83 8.16
N LYS A 309 7.62 -19.21 8.96
CA LYS A 309 7.72 -18.89 10.40
C LYS A 309 9.07 -18.27 10.76
N ILE A 310 9.63 -17.49 9.84
CA ILE A 310 10.93 -16.85 10.05
C ILE A 310 10.89 -15.92 11.25
N VAL A 311 11.90 -16.06 12.11
CA VAL A 311 12.16 -15.17 13.25
C VAL A 311 13.67 -14.98 13.36
N VAL A 312 14.13 -13.77 13.09
CA VAL A 312 15.53 -13.34 13.25
C VAL A 312 15.55 -12.24 14.31
N PRO A 313 15.90 -12.57 15.57
CA PRO A 313 16.04 -11.57 16.62
C PRO A 313 17.21 -10.61 16.36
N PRO A 314 17.22 -9.41 16.95
CA PRO A 314 18.38 -8.53 16.92
C PRO A 314 19.61 -9.24 17.51
N ASN A 315 20.81 -8.92 17.01
CA ASN A 315 22.10 -9.47 17.46
C ASN A 315 22.26 -11.01 17.39
N TRP A 316 21.36 -11.73 16.73
CA TRP A 316 21.51 -13.17 16.50
C TRP A 316 22.26 -13.51 15.20
N ASP A 317 22.02 -12.73 14.14
CA ASP A 317 22.47 -13.06 12.79
C ASP A 317 23.95 -12.68 12.55
N SER A 318 24.54 -13.20 11.47
CA SER A 318 25.88 -12.80 11.00
C SER A 318 26.10 -13.24 9.55
N TRP A 319 27.07 -12.64 8.84
CA TRP A 319 27.40 -13.05 7.46
C TRP A 319 27.64 -14.56 7.30
N GLY A 320 28.29 -15.18 8.29
CA GLY A 320 28.50 -16.63 8.29
C GLY A 320 27.19 -17.43 8.28
N LYS A 321 26.17 -17.00 9.05
CA LYS A 321 24.85 -17.66 9.08
C LYS A 321 24.02 -17.36 7.82
N ILE A 322 24.20 -16.20 7.21
CA ILE A 322 23.48 -15.83 5.98
C ILE A 322 24.02 -16.63 4.80
N ARG A 323 25.35 -16.71 4.68
CA ARG A 323 26.04 -17.36 3.55
C ARG A 323 25.77 -18.86 3.46
N VAL A 324 25.59 -19.55 4.59
CA VAL A 324 25.36 -21.00 4.61
C VAL A 324 23.90 -21.40 4.33
N LEU A 325 22.96 -20.44 4.26
CA LEU A 325 21.57 -20.75 3.94
C LEU A 325 21.45 -21.35 2.53
N ARG A 326 22.07 -20.69 1.55
CA ARG A 326 22.24 -21.18 0.18
C ARG A 326 23.57 -20.71 -0.41
N GLU A 327 24.17 -21.60 -1.20
CA GLU A 327 25.39 -21.30 -1.96
C GLU A 327 25.11 -20.27 -3.06
N GLY A 328 26.16 -19.55 -3.49
CA GLY A 328 26.07 -18.55 -4.58
C GLY A 328 25.60 -17.16 -4.16
N PHE A 329 25.28 -16.94 -2.87
CA PHE A 329 24.93 -15.62 -2.36
C PHE A 329 26.17 -14.83 -1.89
N ASP A 330 26.40 -13.68 -2.54
CA ASP A 330 27.47 -12.75 -2.17
C ASP A 330 26.99 -11.69 -1.16
N VAL A 331 27.07 -12.04 0.12
CA VAL A 331 26.66 -11.16 1.24
C VAL A 331 27.46 -9.86 1.30
N GLU A 332 28.71 -9.83 0.84
CA GLU A 332 29.54 -8.62 0.89
C GLU A 332 29.11 -7.63 -0.18
N LEU A 333 28.88 -8.13 -1.41
CA LEU A 333 28.36 -7.34 -2.51
C LEU A 333 27.00 -6.72 -2.18
N VAL A 334 26.09 -7.50 -1.59
CA VAL A 334 24.77 -7.00 -1.14
C VAL A 334 24.91 -6.00 0.02
N SER A 335 25.78 -6.26 1.00
CA SER A 335 26.02 -5.32 2.10
C SER A 335 26.58 -3.98 1.62
N ASN A 336 27.47 -4.00 0.64
CA ASN A 336 28.07 -2.80 0.06
C ASN A 336 27.10 -2.04 -0.85
N GLY A 337 26.32 -2.76 -1.66
CA GLY A 337 25.30 -2.15 -2.51
C GLY A 337 24.21 -1.45 -1.70
N TRP A 338 23.91 -1.94 -0.50
CA TRP A 338 22.99 -1.25 0.41
C TRP A 338 23.53 0.08 0.92
N THR A 339 24.85 0.19 1.15
CA THR A 339 25.49 1.48 1.47
C THR A 339 25.29 2.47 0.33
N ILE A 340 25.45 2.02 -0.93
CA ILE A 340 25.23 2.85 -2.14
C ILE A 340 23.77 3.28 -2.23
N ASP A 341 22.82 2.38 -1.96
CA ASP A 341 21.40 2.69 -1.93
C ASP A 341 21.03 3.77 -0.91
N LEU A 342 21.68 3.77 0.25
CA LEU A 342 21.36 4.68 1.34
C LEU A 342 22.15 6.00 1.33
N ASP A 343 23.12 6.16 0.42
CA ASP A 343 23.87 7.42 0.18
C ASP A 343 23.18 8.31 -0.87
N GLN A 344 21.93 8.00 -1.22
CA GLN A 344 21.11 8.79 -2.14
C GLN A 344 20.22 9.79 -1.40
N PRO A 345 19.90 10.94 -2.02
CA PRO A 345 18.87 11.83 -1.50
C PRO A 345 17.50 11.15 -1.56
N LEU A 346 16.58 11.55 -0.67
CA LEU A 346 15.19 11.12 -0.78
C LEU A 346 14.57 11.71 -2.05
N ALA A 347 14.10 10.86 -2.96
CA ALA A 347 13.45 11.29 -4.19
C ALA A 347 12.27 12.24 -3.87
N PRO A 348 12.10 13.34 -4.63
CA PRO A 348 10.95 14.22 -4.46
C PRO A 348 9.67 13.42 -4.72
N PRO A 349 8.56 13.73 -4.02
CA PRO A 349 7.31 13.02 -4.22
C PRO A 349 6.90 13.13 -5.70
N GLN A 350 6.76 11.99 -6.38
CA GLN A 350 6.19 11.95 -7.71
C GLN A 350 4.76 12.49 -7.62
N ALA A 351 4.55 13.71 -8.14
CA ALA A 351 3.25 14.34 -8.23
C ALA A 351 2.40 13.58 -9.25
N ASN A 352 1.66 12.57 -8.80
CA ASN A 352 0.53 12.06 -9.58
C ASN A 352 -0.57 13.13 -9.61
N GLY A 353 -0.58 13.96 -10.67
CA GLY A 353 -1.71 14.81 -11.04
C GLY A 353 -1.35 16.22 -11.50
N ASP A 354 -1.65 16.50 -12.78
CA ASP A 354 -1.70 17.81 -13.46
C ASP A 354 -0.38 18.53 -13.76
N HIS A 355 0.32 18.08 -14.80
CA HIS A 355 1.04 19.01 -15.68
C HIS A 355 0.23 19.26 -16.95
N LEU A 356 -0.57 20.33 -16.89
CA LEU A 356 -1.03 21.05 -18.07
C LEU A 356 0.20 21.51 -18.86
N GLU A 357 0.19 21.15 -20.15
CA GLU A 357 1.13 21.61 -21.17
C GLU A 357 1.32 23.13 -21.12
N ASN A 358 2.58 23.55 -21.08
CA ASN A 358 3.01 24.72 -21.83
C ASN A 358 4.37 24.37 -22.45
N GLY A 359 4.32 24.16 -23.77
CA GLY A 359 5.45 23.69 -24.54
C GLY A 359 6.60 24.69 -24.61
N HIS A 360 7.81 24.14 -24.63
CA HIS A 360 8.83 24.56 -25.58
C HIS A 360 9.63 23.33 -26.01
N ILE A 361 9.46 22.98 -27.29
CA ILE A 361 10.22 21.96 -28.01
C ILE A 361 11.64 22.49 -28.19
N ASN A 362 12.63 21.77 -27.65
CA ASN A 362 13.97 21.64 -28.22
C ASN A 362 14.72 20.47 -27.56
N GLY A 363 14.90 19.39 -28.33
CA GLY A 363 16.07 18.50 -28.32
C GLY A 363 16.25 17.51 -27.16
N ASP A 364 16.07 16.22 -27.48
CA ASP A 364 16.71 15.04 -26.87
C ASP A 364 17.19 15.16 -25.42
N GLU A 365 16.28 14.93 -24.48
CA GLU A 365 16.55 14.35 -23.16
C GLU A 365 15.19 13.80 -22.67
N ASP A 366 15.04 12.48 -22.62
CA ASP A 366 13.92 11.83 -21.93
C ASP A 366 13.87 12.41 -20.50
N PRO A 367 12.67 12.71 -19.94
CA PRO A 367 12.58 13.29 -18.61
C PRO A 367 13.03 12.26 -17.57
N ASP A 368 14.28 12.38 -17.12
CA ASP A 368 14.90 11.79 -15.93
C ASP A 368 14.14 10.58 -15.32
N GLU A 369 14.22 9.41 -15.96
CA GLU A 369 14.16 8.17 -15.18
C GLU A 369 15.40 8.19 -14.30
N GLU A 370 15.26 8.55 -13.01
CA GLU A 370 16.32 8.43 -12.01
C GLU A 370 16.87 6.99 -12.06
N GLN A 371 17.96 6.78 -12.80
CA GLN A 371 18.59 5.48 -12.90
C GLN A 371 19.17 5.14 -11.54
N ASP A 372 18.74 4.00 -10.97
CA ASP A 372 19.33 3.50 -9.74
C ASP A 372 20.86 3.35 -9.92
N PRO A 373 21.67 3.72 -8.92
CA PRO A 373 23.11 3.78 -9.07
C PRO A 373 23.71 2.40 -9.34
N GLU A 374 24.85 2.40 -10.02
CA GLU A 374 25.63 1.20 -10.28
C GLU A 374 25.99 0.50 -8.95
N GLY A 375 25.72 -0.81 -8.88
CA GLY A 375 25.96 -1.61 -7.68
C GLY A 375 24.86 -1.56 -6.61
N SER A 376 23.73 -0.89 -6.89
CA SER A 376 22.55 -0.88 -6.01
C SER A 376 22.09 -2.29 -5.61
N THR A 377 21.81 -2.49 -4.33
CA THR A 377 21.17 -3.72 -3.83
C THR A 377 19.69 -3.80 -4.21
N VAL A 378 19.01 -2.66 -4.36
CA VAL A 378 17.64 -2.64 -4.90
C VAL A 378 17.60 -3.27 -6.30
N THR A 379 18.52 -2.87 -7.19
CA THR A 379 18.55 -3.44 -8.56
C THR A 379 18.96 -4.91 -8.57
N LEU A 380 19.94 -5.29 -7.74
CA LEU A 380 20.33 -6.69 -7.56
C LEU A 380 19.17 -7.54 -7.05
N TYR A 381 18.42 -7.03 -6.08
CA TYR A 381 17.25 -7.70 -5.52
C TYR A 381 16.14 -7.88 -6.55
N GLU A 382 15.75 -6.81 -7.26
CA GLU A 382 14.70 -6.84 -8.28
C GLU A 382 15.07 -7.74 -9.46
N SER A 383 16.37 -7.85 -9.77
CA SER A 383 16.85 -8.78 -10.80
C SER A 383 16.71 -10.25 -10.37
N ALA A 384 16.91 -10.55 -9.08
CA ALA A 384 16.82 -11.89 -8.50
C ALA A 384 15.37 -12.28 -8.13
N VAL A 385 14.56 -11.30 -7.75
CA VAL A 385 13.18 -11.45 -7.27
C VAL A 385 12.27 -10.66 -8.20
N GLN A 386 11.93 -11.25 -9.33
CA GLN A 386 11.23 -10.55 -10.43
C GLN A 386 9.73 -10.44 -10.18
N ASP A 387 9.13 -9.36 -10.67
CA ASP A 387 7.68 -9.19 -10.69
C ASP A 387 7.06 -10.06 -11.80
N PRO A 388 6.16 -11.00 -11.47
CA PRO A 388 5.53 -11.88 -12.46
C PRO A 388 4.68 -11.12 -13.50
N THR A 389 4.21 -9.92 -13.17
CA THR A 389 3.48 -9.07 -14.14
C THR A 389 4.39 -8.52 -15.23
N MET A 390 5.68 -8.33 -14.94
CA MET A 390 6.64 -7.87 -15.94
C MET A 390 6.94 -8.92 -16.99
N ASP A 391 7.00 -10.20 -16.59
CA ASP A 391 7.16 -11.31 -17.52
C ASP A 391 5.92 -11.45 -18.43
N ALA A 392 4.71 -11.32 -17.86
CA ALA A 392 3.47 -11.30 -18.63
C ALA A 392 3.42 -10.13 -19.64
N LEU A 393 3.93 -8.95 -19.27
CA LEU A 393 4.05 -7.79 -20.15
C LEU A 393 5.13 -7.96 -21.23
N GLN A 394 6.27 -8.60 -20.93
CA GLN A 394 7.29 -8.93 -21.94
C GLN A 394 6.79 -9.99 -22.92
N ILE A 395 6.06 -11.00 -22.44
CA ILE A 395 5.45 -12.05 -23.28
C ILE A 395 4.33 -11.46 -24.14
N ALA A 396 3.46 -10.61 -23.58
CA ALA A 396 2.41 -9.90 -24.31
C ALA A 396 3.00 -8.86 -25.29
N GLY A 397 4.11 -8.20 -24.92
CA GLY A 397 4.83 -7.24 -25.75
C GLY A 397 5.46 -7.83 -27.01
N ARG A 398 5.65 -9.16 -27.08
CA ARG A 398 6.08 -9.84 -28.31
C ARG A 398 4.93 -10.00 -29.33
N ASN A 399 3.68 -9.92 -28.89
CA ASN A 399 2.50 -10.03 -29.75
C ASN A 399 1.50 -8.90 -29.46
N SER A 400 1.71 -7.76 -30.12
CA SER A 400 0.76 -6.64 -30.32
C SER A 400 0.50 -5.65 -29.15
N HIS A 401 0.93 -4.40 -29.41
CA HIS A 401 0.44 -3.10 -28.91
C HIS A 401 0.58 -2.73 -27.41
N SER A 402 1.53 -1.80 -27.18
CA SER A 402 1.54 -0.65 -26.25
C SER A 402 0.59 -0.67 -25.04
N THR A 403 1.17 -0.62 -23.85
CA THR A 403 0.52 -0.36 -22.54
C THR A 403 -0.02 1.08 -22.38
N LYS A 404 -0.34 1.78 -23.47
CA LYS A 404 -0.97 3.11 -23.41
C LYS A 404 -2.48 2.94 -23.54
N LEU A 405 -3.21 3.05 -22.43
CA LEU A 405 -4.68 3.07 -22.41
C LEU A 405 -5.27 4.32 -23.08
N GLU A 406 -4.42 5.27 -23.47
CA GLU A 406 -4.81 6.45 -24.22
C GLU A 406 -4.62 6.18 -25.71
N ILE A 407 -5.75 6.08 -26.42
CA ILE A 407 -5.74 6.25 -27.87
C ILE A 407 -5.49 7.74 -28.11
N PRO A 408 -4.33 8.15 -28.67
CA PRO A 408 -4.14 9.54 -29.05
C PRO A 408 -5.21 9.88 -30.07
N THR A 409 -6.15 10.74 -29.68
CA THR A 409 -7.14 11.25 -30.62
C THR A 409 -6.40 12.00 -31.71
N THR A 410 -6.70 11.67 -32.97
CA THR A 410 -6.12 12.42 -34.09
C THR A 410 -6.60 13.86 -33.97
N GLU A 411 -5.67 14.82 -34.02
CA GLU A 411 -6.02 16.23 -33.96
C GLU A 411 -7.08 16.53 -35.05
N THR A 412 -8.15 17.24 -34.65
CA THR A 412 -9.36 17.38 -35.45
C THR A 412 -9.09 17.97 -36.83
N GLN A 413 -8.13 18.89 -36.94
CA GLN A 413 -7.76 19.49 -38.21
C GLN A 413 -7.01 18.53 -39.13
N THR A 414 -6.18 17.64 -38.59
CA THR A 414 -5.50 16.61 -39.38
C THR A 414 -6.50 15.60 -39.91
N PHE A 415 -7.44 15.15 -39.09
CA PHE A 415 -8.53 14.25 -39.52
C PHE A 415 -9.41 14.89 -40.61
N LEU A 416 -9.86 16.13 -40.41
CA LEU A 416 -10.68 16.84 -41.40
C LEU A 416 -9.93 17.09 -42.71
N SER A 417 -8.64 17.42 -42.66
CA SER A 417 -7.82 17.60 -43.86
C SER A 417 -7.67 16.31 -44.67
N GLN A 418 -7.56 15.16 -43.99
CA GLN A 418 -7.50 13.85 -44.65
C GLN A 418 -8.84 13.51 -45.30
N GLN A 419 -9.96 13.74 -44.61
CA GLN A 419 -11.28 13.48 -45.17
C GLN A 419 -11.64 14.42 -46.32
N LEU A 420 -11.19 15.68 -46.28
CA LEU A 420 -11.40 16.62 -47.38
C LEU A 420 -10.72 16.13 -48.67
N LYS A 421 -9.49 15.58 -48.58
CA LYS A 421 -8.81 14.98 -49.74
C LYS A 421 -9.57 13.78 -50.31
N VAL A 422 -10.13 12.93 -49.45
CA VAL A 422 -10.97 11.81 -49.87
C VAL A 422 -12.21 12.33 -50.60
N LEU A 423 -12.86 13.36 -50.06
CA LEU A 423 -14.09 13.93 -50.63
C LEU A 423 -13.83 14.64 -51.97
N GLU A 424 -12.70 15.34 -52.11
CA GLU A 424 -12.25 15.89 -53.39
C GLU A 424 -11.99 14.79 -54.43
N SER A 425 -11.38 13.67 -54.03
CA SER A 425 -11.16 12.54 -54.94
C SER A 425 -12.48 11.91 -55.42
N PHE A 426 -13.50 11.84 -54.56
CA PHE A 426 -14.83 11.38 -54.96
C PHE A 426 -15.56 12.40 -55.83
N LYS A 427 -15.42 13.70 -55.54
CA LYS A 427 -15.98 14.76 -56.38
C LYS A 427 -15.38 14.70 -57.78
N GLN A 428 -14.07 14.58 -57.89
CA GLN A 428 -13.38 14.49 -59.17
C GLN A 428 -13.80 13.24 -59.95
N LYS A 429 -13.83 12.07 -59.32
CA LYS A 429 -14.34 10.84 -59.96
C LYS A 429 -15.78 10.98 -60.45
N ASN A 430 -16.64 11.67 -59.70
CA ASN A 430 -18.02 11.88 -60.08
C ASN A 430 -18.17 12.91 -61.22
N GLU A 431 -17.32 13.93 -61.24
CA GLU A 431 -17.27 14.93 -62.31
C GLU A 431 -16.73 14.33 -63.60
N GLU A 432 -15.66 13.53 -63.53
CA GLU A 432 -15.14 12.72 -64.63
C GLU A 432 -16.22 11.76 -65.16
N ALA A 433 -16.93 11.04 -64.29
CA ALA A 433 -18.03 10.17 -64.70
C ALA A 433 -19.17 10.96 -65.38
N ARG A 434 -19.43 12.20 -64.94
CA ARG A 434 -20.48 13.07 -65.51
C ARG A 434 -20.06 13.67 -66.85
N GLU A 435 -18.79 14.00 -67.03
CA GLU A 435 -18.21 14.43 -68.31
C GLU A 435 -18.11 13.26 -69.31
N GLU A 436 -17.78 12.07 -68.84
CA GLU A 436 -17.80 10.85 -69.63
C GLU A 436 -19.24 10.51 -70.08
N TYR A 437 -20.24 10.74 -69.22
CA TYR A 437 -21.65 10.59 -69.56
C TYR A 437 -22.12 11.66 -70.58
N ARG A 438 -21.69 12.91 -70.41
CA ARG A 438 -22.00 14.03 -71.33
C ARG A 438 -21.32 13.88 -72.70
N SER A 439 -20.10 13.34 -72.76
CA SER A 439 -19.39 13.10 -74.02
C SER A 439 -19.96 11.92 -74.80
N LYS A 440 -20.50 10.89 -74.11
CA LYS A 440 -21.20 9.76 -74.74
C LYS A 440 -22.63 10.09 -75.20
N HIS A 441 -23.26 11.12 -74.64
CA HIS A 441 -24.59 11.60 -75.05
C HIS A 441 -24.61 13.12 -75.28
N PRO A 442 -24.12 13.63 -76.42
CA PRO A 442 -24.24 15.04 -76.76
C PRO A 442 -25.72 15.36 -77.05
N LYS A 443 -26.35 16.20 -76.22
CA LYS A 443 -27.67 16.75 -76.52
C LYS A 443 -27.56 17.66 -77.75
N LYS A 444 -28.24 17.30 -78.84
CA LYS A 444 -28.68 18.28 -79.84
C LYS A 444 -29.74 19.16 -79.18
N ILE A 445 -29.53 20.47 -79.22
CA ILE A 445 -30.57 21.46 -78.99
C ILE A 445 -31.39 21.52 -80.28
N GLU A 446 -32.70 21.35 -80.18
CA GLU A 446 -33.65 22.14 -80.97
C GLU A 446 -35.03 22.08 -80.30
N ASP A 447 -35.57 23.29 -80.09
CA ASP A 447 -36.96 23.59 -79.74
C ASP A 447 -37.93 22.88 -80.71
N ASP A 448 -39.08 22.40 -80.23
CA ASP A 448 -40.37 23.10 -80.40
C ASP A 448 -41.56 22.25 -79.91
N ASP A 449 -42.66 22.97 -79.74
CA ASP A 449 -43.92 22.80 -79.04
C ASP A 449 -44.86 21.58 -79.33
N TYR A 450 -45.91 21.47 -78.48
CA TYR A 450 -47.23 20.79 -78.66
C TYR A 450 -47.47 19.28 -78.33
N VAL A 451 -48.10 19.07 -77.16
CA VAL A 451 -49.26 18.20 -76.77
C VAL A 451 -49.66 16.96 -77.62
N SER A 452 -49.68 15.75 -77.03
CA SER A 452 -50.90 14.92 -76.75
C SER A 452 -50.61 13.49 -76.21
N TYR A 453 -51.63 12.95 -75.53
CA TYR A 453 -51.77 11.71 -74.74
C TYR A 453 -51.34 10.37 -75.39
N ASN A 454 -50.67 9.50 -74.62
CA ASN A 454 -51.22 8.20 -74.16
C ASN A 454 -50.21 7.40 -73.31
N GLY A 455 -50.67 6.84 -72.19
CA GLY A 455 -49.84 6.15 -71.22
C GLY A 455 -49.59 4.66 -71.50
N ARG A 456 -48.40 4.18 -71.10
CA ARG A 456 -48.14 2.89 -70.41
C ARG A 456 -46.63 2.76 -70.06
N PRO A 457 -46.27 1.92 -69.07
CA PRO A 457 -45.18 2.14 -68.10
C PRO A 457 -43.80 1.65 -68.55
N PRO A 458 -42.71 1.99 -67.81
CA PRO A 458 -41.36 1.57 -68.15
C PRO A 458 -41.07 0.15 -67.64
N GLU A 459 -40.32 -0.63 -68.43
CA GLU A 459 -39.75 -1.91 -68.01
C GLU A 459 -38.27 -1.80 -67.58
N PRO A 460 -37.77 -2.77 -66.79
CA PRO A 460 -36.73 -2.59 -65.78
C PRO A 460 -35.36 -3.12 -66.23
N LYS A 461 -34.29 -2.83 -65.45
CA LYS A 461 -33.20 -3.77 -65.05
C LYS A 461 -31.96 -3.04 -64.54
N VAL A 462 -31.76 -3.04 -63.22
CA VAL A 462 -30.46 -3.31 -62.55
C VAL A 462 -30.65 -3.77 -61.09
N LEU A 463 -31.84 -3.61 -60.49
CA LEU A 463 -32.06 -3.83 -59.05
C LEU A 463 -32.25 -5.31 -58.62
N GLU A 464 -32.26 -6.28 -59.53
CA GLU A 464 -32.60 -7.69 -59.25
C GLU A 464 -31.41 -8.65 -59.10
N HIS A 465 -30.17 -8.17 -58.92
CA HIS A 465 -28.99 -9.05 -58.81
C HIS A 465 -28.17 -8.93 -57.51
N ILE A 466 -28.67 -8.21 -56.51
CA ILE A 466 -28.03 -8.15 -55.20
C ILE A 466 -28.91 -8.93 -54.23
N GLY A 467 -28.41 -10.07 -53.73
CA GLY A 467 -29.08 -10.85 -52.70
C GLY A 467 -29.04 -10.14 -51.33
N PRO A 468 -29.91 -10.51 -50.39
CA PRO A 468 -30.04 -9.83 -49.10
C PRO A 468 -28.74 -9.88 -48.29
N VAL A 469 -28.33 -8.73 -47.75
CA VAL A 469 -27.10 -8.58 -46.97
C VAL A 469 -27.40 -8.89 -45.51
N GLN A 470 -26.90 -10.03 -45.02
CA GLN A 470 -27.09 -10.48 -43.64
C GLN A 470 -25.83 -10.26 -42.80
N PHE A 471 -26.00 -9.70 -41.61
CA PHE A 471 -24.93 -9.48 -40.63
C PHE A 471 -25.14 -10.38 -39.41
N ASN A 472 -24.05 -10.93 -38.87
CA ASN A 472 -24.08 -11.73 -37.65
C ASN A 472 -23.61 -10.86 -36.47
N MET A 473 -24.52 -10.52 -35.56
CA MET A 473 -24.19 -9.82 -34.31
C MET A 473 -24.50 -10.75 -33.14
N GLY A 474 -23.45 -11.21 -32.45
CA GLY A 474 -23.61 -11.98 -31.21
C GLY A 474 -24.28 -13.35 -31.35
N GLY A 475 -24.23 -13.98 -32.55
CA GLY A 475 -24.79 -15.31 -32.80
C GLY A 475 -26.20 -15.30 -33.38
N ILE A 476 -26.78 -14.12 -33.65
CA ILE A 476 -28.09 -13.94 -34.29
C ILE A 476 -27.86 -13.33 -35.69
N GLN A 477 -28.45 -13.97 -36.71
CA GLN A 477 -28.43 -13.46 -38.08
C GLN A 477 -29.51 -12.39 -38.23
N VAL A 478 -29.10 -11.18 -38.61
CA VAL A 478 -30.01 -10.04 -38.78
C VAL A 478 -29.96 -9.55 -40.22
N ASP A 479 -31.12 -9.44 -40.85
CA ASP A 479 -31.29 -8.95 -42.22
C ASP A 479 -31.33 -7.41 -42.22
N ALA A 480 -30.46 -6.79 -43.03
CA ALA A 480 -30.31 -5.34 -43.05
C ALA A 480 -31.56 -4.62 -43.58
N ASP A 481 -32.27 -5.24 -44.52
CA ASP A 481 -33.45 -4.64 -45.15
C ASP A 481 -34.64 -4.59 -44.16
N ASP A 482 -34.81 -5.61 -43.31
CA ASP A 482 -35.83 -5.63 -42.25
C ASP A 482 -35.60 -4.54 -41.21
N MET A 483 -34.33 -4.27 -40.86
CA MET A 483 -33.98 -3.23 -39.89
C MET A 483 -34.23 -1.81 -40.46
N VAL A 484 -33.90 -1.59 -41.74
CA VAL A 484 -34.16 -0.31 -42.42
C VAL A 484 -35.66 -0.08 -42.57
N GLN A 485 -36.44 -1.11 -42.86
CA GLN A 485 -37.89 -1.01 -42.96
C GLN A 485 -38.54 -0.66 -41.61
N ARG A 486 -38.10 -1.29 -40.50
CA ARG A 486 -38.53 -0.91 -39.15
C ARG A 486 -38.17 0.53 -38.77
N LEU A 487 -36.99 1.01 -39.18
CA LEU A 487 -36.57 2.40 -38.96
C LEU A 487 -37.46 3.37 -39.73
N LYS A 488 -37.85 3.02 -40.96
CA LYS A 488 -38.74 3.81 -41.79
C LYS A 488 -40.16 3.87 -41.23
N GLU A 489 -40.68 2.75 -40.74
CA GLU A 489 -41.98 2.68 -40.04
C GLU A 489 -41.99 3.54 -38.76
N ARG A 490 -40.86 3.58 -38.04
CA ARG A 490 -40.69 4.43 -36.85
C ARG A 490 -40.68 5.92 -37.19
N GLN A 491 -40.18 6.30 -38.37
CA GLN A 491 -40.17 7.70 -38.82
C GLN A 491 -41.50 8.16 -39.43
N THR A 492 -42.34 7.26 -39.95
CA THR A 492 -43.63 7.62 -40.54
C THR A 492 -44.73 8.01 -39.54
N TYR A 493 -44.55 7.74 -38.24
CA TYR A 493 -45.50 8.12 -37.19
C TYR A 493 -45.08 9.36 -36.36
N GLY A 494 -44.01 10.08 -36.75
CA GLY A 494 -43.52 11.24 -36.01
C GLY A 494 -44.12 12.58 -36.45
N SER A 495 -45.30 12.95 -35.95
CA SER A 495 -45.76 14.36 -35.98
C SER A 495 -46.51 14.79 -34.70
N SER A 496 -45.71 15.25 -33.72
CA SER A 496 -45.93 16.30 -32.68
C SER A 496 -47.10 16.18 -31.65
N PRO A 497 -47.08 16.91 -30.50
CA PRO A 497 -46.06 17.80 -29.94
C PRO A 497 -45.59 17.45 -28.51
N GLU A 498 -44.48 18.09 -28.14
CA GLU A 498 -43.82 18.13 -26.84
C GLU A 498 -44.69 18.75 -25.73
N PRO A 499 -44.61 18.22 -24.48
CA PRO A 499 -44.64 19.08 -23.30
C PRO A 499 -43.63 18.60 -22.22
N PRO A 500 -43.45 19.28 -21.07
CA PRO A 500 -42.21 19.98 -20.73
C PRO A 500 -41.45 19.31 -19.56
N SER A 501 -40.27 19.85 -19.25
CA SER A 501 -39.41 19.47 -18.12
C SER A 501 -40.13 19.57 -16.76
N PRO A 502 -39.98 18.60 -15.84
CA PRO A 502 -40.42 18.77 -14.46
C PRO A 502 -39.25 18.97 -13.49
N ASN A 503 -39.28 20.10 -12.79
CA ASN A 503 -38.77 20.21 -11.43
C ASN A 503 -39.91 19.82 -10.46
N ASP A 504 -39.51 19.10 -9.40
CA ASP A 504 -39.99 19.05 -8.02
C ASP A 504 -41.48 18.86 -7.66
N ASP A 505 -41.65 18.03 -6.63
CA ASP A 505 -42.83 17.74 -5.79
C ASP A 505 -44.07 17.03 -6.37
N GLY A 506 -44.26 15.80 -5.87
CA GLY A 506 -45.54 15.39 -5.27
C GLY A 506 -46.56 14.59 -6.10
N VAL A 507 -46.77 13.36 -5.63
CA VAL A 507 -47.99 12.50 -5.73
C VAL A 507 -47.98 11.37 -6.78
N VAL A 508 -48.40 10.22 -6.25
CA VAL A 508 -48.35 8.82 -6.71
C VAL A 508 -49.34 8.53 -7.83
N GLU A 509 -48.92 7.76 -8.85
CA GLU A 509 -49.79 6.86 -9.61
C GLU A 509 -49.01 5.66 -10.20
N GLU A 510 -49.69 4.53 -10.33
CA GLU A 510 -49.22 3.14 -10.29
C GLU A 510 -48.48 2.64 -11.56
N GLN A 511 -47.40 1.88 -11.37
CA GLN A 511 -46.71 1.12 -12.44
C GLN A 511 -47.28 -0.31 -12.58
N PRO A 512 -47.31 -0.89 -13.79
CA PRO A 512 -47.72 -2.28 -13.98
C PRO A 512 -46.65 -3.27 -13.47
N GLN A 513 -47.12 -4.27 -12.72
CA GLN A 513 -46.34 -5.34 -12.07
C GLN A 513 -45.44 -6.10 -13.04
N MET A 514 -44.16 -6.24 -12.68
CA MET A 514 -43.26 -7.25 -13.24
C MET A 514 -43.55 -8.61 -12.60
N ASP A 515 -43.80 -9.63 -13.43
CA ASP A 515 -44.05 -11.02 -13.02
C ASP A 515 -42.81 -11.65 -12.35
N THR A 516 -42.79 -11.62 -11.03
CA THR A 516 -41.75 -12.19 -10.15
C THR A 516 -41.62 -13.71 -10.28
N GLU A 517 -42.64 -14.39 -10.80
CA GLU A 517 -42.70 -15.85 -10.92
C GLU A 517 -41.78 -16.38 -12.03
N ASN A 518 -41.63 -15.63 -13.13
CA ASN A 518 -40.75 -15.99 -14.26
C ASN A 518 -39.26 -15.80 -13.94
N LEU A 519 -38.93 -14.79 -13.13
CA LEU A 519 -37.56 -14.60 -12.63
C LEU A 519 -37.18 -15.73 -11.65
N GLN A 520 -38.11 -16.17 -10.81
CA GLN A 520 -37.85 -17.23 -9.84
C GLN A 520 -37.61 -18.60 -10.51
N ALA A 521 -38.34 -18.90 -11.59
CA ALA A 521 -38.13 -20.10 -12.42
C ALA A 521 -36.77 -20.09 -13.14
N PHE A 522 -36.31 -18.91 -13.57
CA PHE A 522 -35.01 -18.75 -14.22
C PHE A 522 -33.84 -19.04 -13.25
N PHE A 523 -33.89 -18.51 -12.02
CA PHE A 523 -32.83 -18.73 -11.02
C PHE A 523 -32.83 -20.15 -10.45
N THR A 524 -33.99 -20.80 -10.33
CA THR A 524 -34.05 -22.22 -9.92
C THR A 524 -33.52 -23.17 -10.99
N GLY A 525 -33.74 -22.88 -12.28
CA GLY A 525 -33.14 -23.64 -13.39
C GLY A 525 -31.61 -23.54 -13.44
N LEU A 526 -31.06 -22.42 -12.99
CA LEU A 526 -29.62 -22.17 -12.96
C LEU A 526 -28.90 -22.91 -11.81
N MET A 527 -29.57 -23.12 -10.67
CA MET A 527 -29.02 -23.88 -9.55
C MET A 527 -29.04 -25.41 -9.77
N ASN A 528 -30.04 -25.94 -10.50
CA ASN A 528 -30.18 -27.39 -10.71
C ASN A 528 -29.30 -27.95 -11.84
N ARG A 529 -28.59 -27.10 -12.61
CA ARG A 529 -27.74 -27.55 -13.74
C ARG A 529 -26.31 -27.94 -13.32
N ARG A 530 -25.94 -27.83 -12.03
CA ARG A 530 -24.60 -28.18 -11.51
C ARG A 530 -24.52 -29.52 -10.77
N SER A 531 -25.59 -30.30 -10.73
CA SER A 531 -25.59 -31.64 -10.12
C SER A 531 -26.20 -32.67 -11.08
N GLY A 532 -25.39 -33.24 -11.99
CA GLY A 532 -25.81 -34.42 -12.74
C GLY A 532 -25.13 -34.63 -14.09
N SER A 533 -23.87 -35.09 -14.08
CA SER A 533 -23.37 -36.16 -14.97
C SER A 533 -21.89 -36.39 -14.67
N GLY A 534 -21.61 -37.39 -13.83
CA GLY A 534 -20.27 -37.94 -13.67
C GLY A 534 -19.97 -38.99 -14.74
N HIS A 535 -18.69 -39.18 -15.03
CA HIS A 535 -18.07 -40.48 -15.24
C HIS A 535 -16.56 -40.38 -15.08
#